data_AF-A0A351SCM8-F1
#
_entry.id   AF-A0A351SCM8-F1
#
_cell.length_a   1.000
_cell.length_b   1.000
_cell.length_c   1.000
_cell.angle_alpha   90.00
_cell.angle_beta   90.00
_cell.angle_gamma   90.00
#
_symmetry.space_group_name_H-M   'P 1'
#
loop_
_entity.id
_entity.type
_entity.pdbx_description
1 polymer ?
#
loop_
_entity_poly.entity_id
_entity_poly.type
_entity_poly.pdbx_seq_one_letter_code
_entity_poly.pdbx_strand_id
1 'polypeptide(L)'
;MPGTDQSGVWSGIRRFKPDYVVAWSISSLHNIALTEMTRNRIPIEKYISVVWASRLDLKSFGHERAKGVKRVEAVATGTEIPIIQEILKMYDEGKGAGPRENVGTVYYMGGIAEMSILVEGAKLALNQFGEPLTGEKLKKGLELIRDFDANGVMAPVTITSSDHQGGGKTRIAEWDGEKWAPITDWEAAHTELVWKTIKEHSAKFIKENQ
;
A
#
# COMPACT_ATOMS: atom_id res chain seq x y z
N MET A 1 2.75 19.48 -9.44
CA MET A 1 1.57 18.63 -9.21
C MET A 1 0.42 19.50 -8.75
N PRO A 2 -0.83 19.26 -9.16
CA PRO A 2 -2.00 19.86 -8.54
C PRO A 2 -2.03 19.60 -7.03
N GLY A 3 -2.64 20.51 -6.24
CA GLY A 3 -2.82 20.31 -4.79
C GLY A 3 -1.63 20.69 -3.90
N THR A 4 -0.64 21.43 -4.42
CA THR A 4 0.54 21.87 -3.65
C THR A 4 0.29 23.13 -2.81
N ASP A 5 -0.65 23.99 -3.21
CA ASP A 5 -1.14 25.06 -2.33
C ASP A 5 -2.24 24.51 -1.42
N GLN A 6 -1.91 24.36 -0.15
CA GLN A 6 -2.82 23.82 0.87
C GLN A 6 -3.05 24.80 2.03
N SER A 7 -2.49 26.00 1.97
CA SER A 7 -2.45 26.96 3.09
C SER A 7 -3.86 27.30 3.63
N GLY A 8 -4.81 27.56 2.72
CA GLY A 8 -6.21 27.84 3.07
C GLY A 8 -6.92 26.64 3.69
N VAL A 9 -6.65 25.42 3.20
CA VAL A 9 -7.24 24.18 3.71
C VAL A 9 -6.78 23.93 5.15
N TRP A 10 -5.48 24.04 5.43
CA TRP A 10 -4.94 23.78 6.77
C TRP A 10 -5.36 24.83 7.80
N SER A 11 -5.58 26.08 7.38
CA SER A 11 -6.22 27.10 8.22
C SER A 11 -7.64 26.70 8.64
N GLY A 12 -8.39 26.07 7.73
CA GLY A 12 -9.71 25.51 8.01
C GLY A 12 -9.63 24.33 8.98
N ILE A 13 -8.74 23.37 8.73
CA ILE A 13 -8.51 22.20 9.60
C ILE A 13 -8.14 22.65 11.01
N ARG A 14 -7.26 23.66 11.15
CA ARG A 14 -6.89 24.22 12.46
C ARG A 14 -8.09 24.76 13.23
N ARG A 15 -9.00 25.48 12.54
CA ARG A 15 -10.23 25.99 13.16
C ARG A 15 -11.18 24.87 13.59
N PHE A 16 -11.27 23.81 12.79
CA PHE A 16 -12.09 22.64 13.09
C PHE A 16 -11.57 21.83 14.29
N LYS A 17 -10.25 21.85 14.54
CA LYS A 17 -9.58 21.14 15.64
C LYS A 17 -9.87 19.63 15.66
N PRO A 18 -9.60 18.89 14.57
CA PRO A 18 -9.88 17.46 14.55
C PRO A 18 -8.98 16.68 15.51
N ASP A 19 -9.47 15.53 15.97
CA ASP A 19 -8.67 14.54 16.68
C ASP A 19 -7.64 13.88 15.77
N TYR A 20 -8.02 13.59 14.51
CA TYR A 20 -7.15 13.01 13.47
C TYR A 20 -7.37 13.66 12.11
N VAL A 21 -6.33 13.62 11.27
CA VAL A 21 -6.39 14.02 9.86
C VAL A 21 -6.06 12.82 9.00
N VAL A 22 -7.08 12.26 8.34
CA VAL A 22 -6.88 11.20 7.34
C VAL A 22 -6.64 11.85 5.98
N ALA A 23 -5.50 11.56 5.37
CA ALA A 23 -5.05 12.22 4.15
C ALA A 23 -4.90 11.22 3.00
N TRP A 24 -5.73 11.41 1.98
CA TRP A 24 -5.54 10.80 0.67
C TRP A 24 -4.51 11.61 -0.12
N SER A 25 -3.23 11.31 0.08
CA SER A 25 -2.11 12.03 -0.51
C SER A 25 -1.12 11.05 -1.14
N ILE A 26 -0.23 11.59 -1.97
CA ILE A 26 0.83 10.82 -2.64
C ILE A 26 2.13 11.62 -2.62
N SER A 27 3.25 10.91 -2.56
CA SER A 27 4.59 11.49 -2.76
C SER A 27 4.84 12.76 -1.92
N SER A 28 5.37 13.82 -2.54
CA SER A 28 5.74 15.08 -1.88
C SER A 28 4.57 15.84 -1.23
N LEU A 29 3.30 15.46 -1.51
CA LEU A 29 2.14 16.02 -0.83
C LEU A 29 2.15 15.71 0.68
N HIS A 30 2.76 14.60 1.10
CA HIS A 30 2.94 14.29 2.52
C HIS A 30 3.84 15.32 3.21
N ASN A 31 4.98 15.68 2.59
CA ASN A 31 5.85 16.72 3.12
C ASN A 31 5.15 18.08 3.25
N ILE A 32 4.35 18.45 2.25
CA ILE A 32 3.57 19.69 2.26
C ILE A 32 2.55 19.67 3.41
N ALA A 33 1.80 18.58 3.54
CA ALA A 33 0.83 18.39 4.62
C ALA A 33 1.48 18.53 6.01
N LEU A 34 2.57 17.81 6.26
CA LEU A 34 3.26 17.85 7.56
C LEU A 34 3.87 19.23 7.88
N THR A 35 4.36 19.92 6.85
CA THR A 35 4.84 21.31 6.97
C THR A 35 3.70 22.25 7.36
N GLU A 36 2.54 22.14 6.71
CA GLU A 36 1.37 22.96 7.01
C GLU A 36 0.75 22.64 8.37
N MET A 37 0.73 21.37 8.79
CA MET A 37 0.36 20.98 10.15
C MET A 37 1.24 21.69 11.18
N THR A 38 2.56 21.66 10.98
CA THR A 38 3.52 22.34 11.86
C THR A 38 3.24 23.85 11.92
N ARG A 39 3.07 24.51 10.74
CA ARG A 39 2.74 25.95 10.65
C ARG A 39 1.44 26.29 11.38
N ASN A 40 0.47 25.39 11.36
CA ASN A 40 -0.82 25.55 11.99
C ASN A 40 -0.89 25.02 13.43
N ARG A 41 0.24 24.58 14.01
CA ARG A 41 0.32 24.00 15.36
C ARG A 41 -0.63 22.81 15.56
N ILE A 42 -0.82 22.02 14.50
CA ILE A 42 -1.51 20.74 14.55
C ILE A 42 -0.44 19.66 14.77
N PRO A 43 -0.52 18.86 15.85
CA PRO A 43 0.43 17.79 16.08
C PRO A 43 0.42 16.77 14.94
N ILE A 44 1.60 16.41 14.43
CA ILE A 44 1.76 15.57 13.23
C ILE A 44 1.39 14.10 13.47
N GLU A 45 1.41 13.64 14.71
CA GLU A 45 1.01 12.30 15.12
C GLU A 45 -0.50 12.02 14.90
N LYS A 46 -1.26 13.10 14.66
CA LYS A 46 -2.66 13.06 14.22
C LYS A 46 -2.81 12.74 12.73
N TYR A 47 -1.73 12.79 11.95
CA TYR A 47 -1.75 12.53 10.52
C TYR A 47 -1.76 11.03 10.24
N ILE A 48 -2.76 10.60 9.49
CA ILE A 48 -2.90 9.22 9.00
C ILE A 48 -2.95 9.28 7.47
N SER A 49 -1.88 8.85 6.84
CA SER A 49 -1.82 8.70 5.38
C SER A 49 -2.56 7.46 4.91
N VAL A 50 -3.04 7.49 3.67
CA VAL A 50 -3.24 6.28 2.87
C VAL A 50 -1.91 5.57 2.59
N VAL A 51 -1.95 4.46 1.84
CA VAL A 51 -0.79 3.58 1.60
C VAL A 51 0.43 4.25 0.94
N TRP A 52 0.26 5.40 0.28
CA TRP A 52 1.27 6.02 -0.59
C TRP A 52 2.26 6.96 0.10
N ALA A 53 2.64 6.68 1.35
CA ALA A 53 3.67 7.44 2.07
C ALA A 53 4.98 6.64 2.18
N SER A 54 6.01 7.05 1.43
CA SER A 54 7.35 6.44 1.50
C SER A 54 8.26 7.13 2.50
N ARG A 55 9.30 6.42 2.97
CA ARG A 55 10.43 7.05 3.70
C ARG A 55 11.04 8.21 2.90
N LEU A 56 11.09 8.09 1.58
CA LEU A 56 11.64 9.13 0.70
C LEU A 56 10.79 10.41 0.71
N ASP A 57 9.47 10.29 0.85
CA ASP A 57 8.55 11.43 0.90
C ASP A 57 8.68 12.24 2.20
N LEU A 58 9.11 11.58 3.29
CA LEU A 58 9.37 12.21 4.58
C LEU A 58 10.73 12.92 4.64
N LYS A 59 11.64 12.66 3.69
CA LYS A 59 13.02 13.17 3.71
C LYS A 59 13.08 14.69 3.81
N SER A 60 12.27 15.39 3.02
CA SER A 60 12.24 16.87 3.00
C SER A 60 11.69 17.49 4.29
N PHE A 61 10.78 16.81 4.98
CA PHE A 61 10.26 17.27 6.27
C PHE A 61 11.28 17.02 7.40
N GLY A 62 12.06 15.95 7.24
CA GLY A 62 13.05 15.45 8.19
C GLY A 62 12.52 14.19 8.89
N HIS A 63 13.27 13.10 8.80
CA HIS A 63 12.86 11.80 9.34
C HIS A 63 12.60 11.83 10.86
N GLU A 64 13.49 12.47 11.62
CA GLU A 64 13.30 12.66 13.06
C GLU A 64 12.06 13.50 13.39
N ARG A 65 11.83 14.55 12.61
CA ARG A 65 10.66 15.41 12.78
C ARG A 65 9.37 14.69 12.43
N ALA A 66 9.39 13.68 11.57
CA ALA A 66 8.22 12.93 11.14
C ALA A 66 7.79 11.82 12.11
N LYS A 67 8.49 11.60 13.23
CA LYS A 67 8.15 10.56 14.22
C LYS A 67 6.68 10.67 14.65
N GLY A 68 5.97 9.55 14.68
CA GLY A 68 4.55 9.48 15.06
C GLY A 68 3.57 9.61 13.90
N VAL A 69 4.01 9.97 12.70
CA VAL A 69 3.19 9.94 11.48
C VAL A 69 2.72 8.52 11.22
N LYS A 70 1.43 8.35 10.89
CA LYS A 70 0.84 7.04 10.61
C LYS A 70 0.51 6.89 9.13
N ARG A 71 0.47 5.65 8.67
CA ARG A 71 -0.09 5.28 7.38
C ARG A 71 -0.84 3.96 7.47
N VAL A 72 -1.81 3.80 6.57
CA VAL A 72 -2.31 2.46 6.20
C VAL A 72 -1.18 1.74 5.47
N GLU A 73 -0.95 0.48 5.79
CA GLU A 73 0.00 -0.39 5.13
C GLU A 73 -0.76 -1.56 4.50
N ALA A 74 -0.52 -1.81 3.21
CA ALA A 74 -1.07 -2.95 2.46
C ALA A 74 0.00 -3.99 2.11
N VAL A 75 1.27 -3.58 2.16
CA VAL A 75 2.45 -4.42 1.94
C VAL A 75 3.49 -4.07 2.99
N ALA A 76 4.18 -5.07 3.54
CA ALA A 76 5.29 -4.84 4.43
C ALA A 76 6.40 -4.04 3.72
N THR A 77 7.14 -3.24 4.48
CA THR A 77 8.26 -2.45 3.97
C THR A 77 9.51 -2.62 4.80
N GLY A 78 10.64 -2.19 4.24
CA GLY A 78 11.96 -2.36 4.83
C GLY A 78 12.79 -3.41 4.09
N THR A 79 14.07 -3.47 4.45
CA THR A 79 15.05 -4.34 3.80
C THR A 79 15.06 -5.75 4.37
N GLU A 80 14.46 -5.98 5.54
CA GLU A 80 14.71 -7.20 6.32
C GLU A 80 13.84 -8.38 5.89
N ILE A 81 12.99 -8.16 4.88
CA ILE A 81 12.15 -9.19 4.28
C ILE A 81 13.04 -10.10 3.42
N PRO A 82 12.92 -11.45 3.50
CA PRO A 82 13.83 -12.38 2.82
C PRO A 82 14.04 -12.12 1.33
N ILE A 83 12.96 -11.90 0.57
CA ILE A 83 13.07 -11.61 -0.88
C ILE A 83 13.85 -10.32 -1.15
N ILE A 84 13.80 -9.34 -0.24
CA ILE A 84 14.53 -8.08 -0.37
C ILE A 84 16.01 -8.27 -0.10
N GLN A 85 16.39 -9.16 0.82
CA GLN A 85 17.79 -9.51 1.03
C GLN A 85 18.40 -10.19 -0.21
N GLU A 86 17.66 -11.08 -0.87
CA GLU A 86 18.07 -11.69 -2.14
C GLU A 86 18.25 -10.65 -3.26
N ILE A 87 17.29 -9.72 -3.37
CA ILE A 87 17.37 -8.60 -4.31
C ILE A 87 18.59 -7.72 -4.02
N LEU A 88 18.85 -7.36 -2.76
CA LEU A 88 20.01 -6.56 -2.38
C LEU A 88 21.33 -7.23 -2.77
N LYS A 89 21.42 -8.56 -2.63
CA LYS A 89 22.56 -9.34 -3.13
C LYS A 89 22.71 -9.21 -4.66
N MET A 90 21.62 -9.23 -5.42
CA MET A 90 21.69 -8.98 -6.86
C MET A 90 22.21 -7.57 -7.19
N TYR A 91 21.85 -6.55 -6.40
CA TYR A 91 22.44 -5.21 -6.55
C TYR A 91 23.94 -5.22 -6.24
N ASP A 92 24.40 -5.95 -5.22
CA ASP A 92 25.82 -6.09 -4.89
C ASP A 92 26.61 -6.76 -6.02
N GLU A 93 25.97 -7.67 -6.78
CA GLU A 93 26.53 -8.30 -7.97
C GLU A 93 26.42 -7.44 -9.25
N GLY A 94 25.92 -6.19 -9.15
CA GLY A 94 25.74 -5.30 -10.30
C GLY A 94 24.58 -5.67 -11.23
N LYS A 95 23.67 -6.55 -10.79
CA LYS A 95 22.49 -7.02 -11.53
C LYS A 95 21.18 -6.32 -11.10
N GLY A 96 21.29 -5.33 -10.22
CA GLY A 96 20.14 -4.54 -9.77
C GLY A 96 19.61 -3.63 -10.88
N ALA A 97 18.31 -3.32 -10.83
CA ALA A 97 17.64 -2.42 -11.77
C ALA A 97 17.12 -1.16 -11.06
N GLY A 98 17.47 0.03 -11.56
CA GLY A 98 17.04 1.30 -10.97
C GLY A 98 17.77 1.68 -9.67
N PRO A 99 17.34 2.77 -8.99
CA PRO A 99 18.02 3.28 -7.80
C PRO A 99 17.93 2.32 -6.60
N ARG A 100 19.08 1.94 -6.04
CA ARG A 100 19.15 1.04 -4.86
C ARG A 100 18.38 1.60 -3.64
N GLU A 101 18.32 2.92 -3.48
CA GLU A 101 17.60 3.57 -2.38
C GLU A 101 16.07 3.34 -2.40
N ASN A 102 15.51 2.88 -3.52
CA ASN A 102 14.10 2.53 -3.61
C ASN A 102 13.80 1.14 -3.03
N VAL A 103 14.81 0.27 -2.88
CA VAL A 103 14.63 -1.09 -2.39
C VAL A 103 14.03 -1.06 -0.98
N GLY A 104 12.94 -1.82 -0.77
CA GLY A 104 12.21 -1.85 0.50
C GLY A 104 11.27 -0.65 0.75
N THR A 105 11.22 0.34 -0.15
CA THR A 105 10.20 1.40 -0.07
C THR A 105 8.82 0.88 -0.44
N VAL A 106 7.75 1.57 0.00
CA VAL A 106 6.37 1.12 -0.23
C VAL A 106 6.04 0.91 -1.72
N TYR A 107 6.58 1.74 -2.61
CA TYR A 107 6.36 1.60 -4.05
C TYR A 107 7.08 0.38 -4.61
N TYR A 108 8.32 0.13 -4.17
CA TYR A 108 9.08 -1.06 -4.58
C TYR A 108 8.39 -2.34 -4.08
N MET A 109 7.99 -2.34 -2.81
CA MET A 109 7.29 -3.46 -2.19
C MET A 109 5.92 -3.71 -2.80
N GLY A 110 5.20 -2.66 -3.22
CA GLY A 110 3.96 -2.79 -3.97
C GLY A 110 4.15 -3.57 -5.27
N GLY A 111 5.21 -3.25 -6.03
CA GLY A 111 5.56 -3.98 -7.24
C GLY A 111 5.96 -5.44 -6.97
N ILE A 112 6.70 -5.71 -5.89
CA ILE A 112 7.02 -7.08 -5.47
C ILE A 112 5.75 -7.85 -5.11
N ALA A 113 4.83 -7.27 -4.33
CA ALA A 113 3.58 -7.91 -3.96
C ALA A 113 2.71 -8.24 -5.19
N GLU A 114 2.52 -7.27 -6.08
CA GLU A 114 1.75 -7.43 -7.32
C GLU A 114 2.34 -8.55 -8.20
N MET A 115 3.64 -8.50 -8.47
CA MET A 115 4.30 -9.53 -9.29
C MET A 115 4.30 -10.90 -8.61
N SER A 116 4.39 -10.97 -7.29
CA SER A 116 4.29 -12.25 -6.55
C SER A 116 2.94 -12.90 -6.76
N ILE A 117 1.84 -12.13 -6.72
CA ILE A 117 0.49 -12.64 -6.99
C ILE A 117 0.39 -13.17 -8.43
N LEU A 118 0.87 -12.40 -9.40
CA LEU A 118 0.80 -12.78 -10.81
C LEU A 118 1.61 -14.04 -11.12
N VAL A 119 2.81 -14.16 -10.56
CA VAL A 119 3.68 -15.34 -10.74
C VAL A 119 3.06 -16.57 -10.09
N GLU A 120 2.50 -16.46 -8.88
CA GLU A 120 1.83 -17.58 -8.22
C GLU A 120 0.59 -18.03 -9.01
N GLY A 121 -0.24 -17.08 -9.47
CA GLY A 121 -1.39 -17.38 -10.33
C GLY A 121 -1.00 -18.06 -11.63
N ALA A 122 0.09 -17.61 -12.28
CA ALA A 122 0.61 -18.23 -13.49
C ALA A 122 1.12 -19.66 -13.23
N LYS A 123 1.83 -19.88 -12.12
CA LYS A 123 2.32 -21.20 -11.72
C LYS A 123 1.16 -22.16 -11.45
N LEU A 124 0.13 -21.72 -10.72
CA LEU A 124 -1.09 -22.51 -10.48
C LEU A 124 -1.81 -22.82 -11.79
N ALA A 125 -1.92 -21.85 -12.70
CA ALA A 125 -2.52 -22.05 -14.01
C ALA A 125 -1.76 -23.09 -14.84
N LEU A 126 -0.44 -22.99 -14.91
CA LEU A 126 0.41 -23.92 -15.65
C LEU A 126 0.34 -25.34 -15.07
N ASN A 127 0.38 -25.46 -13.75
CA ASN A 127 0.28 -26.76 -13.07
C ASN A 127 -1.08 -27.42 -13.32
N GLN A 128 -2.18 -26.65 -13.31
CA GLN A 128 -3.53 -27.19 -13.42
C GLN A 128 -4.00 -27.38 -14.87
N PHE A 129 -3.59 -26.50 -15.79
CA PHE A 129 -4.15 -26.43 -17.14
C PHE A 129 -3.10 -26.59 -18.27
N GLY A 130 -1.81 -26.74 -17.92
CA GLY A 130 -0.72 -26.91 -18.88
C GLY A 130 -0.46 -25.70 -19.79
N GLU A 131 0.53 -25.83 -20.65
CA GLU A 131 0.89 -24.82 -21.66
C GLU A 131 -0.05 -24.85 -22.89
N PRO A 132 -0.12 -23.76 -23.68
CA PRO A 132 0.43 -22.43 -23.40
C PRO A 132 -0.40 -21.71 -22.31
N LEU A 133 0.24 -20.75 -21.61
CA LEU A 133 -0.45 -19.87 -20.66
C LEU A 133 -1.27 -18.82 -21.43
N THR A 134 -2.59 -19.00 -21.47
CA THR A 134 -3.52 -18.02 -22.04
C THR A 134 -4.07 -17.09 -20.95
N GLY A 135 -4.65 -15.95 -21.34
CA GLY A 135 -5.29 -15.05 -20.37
C GLY A 135 -6.43 -15.71 -19.59
N GLU A 136 -7.19 -16.61 -20.22
CA GLU A 136 -8.23 -17.38 -19.54
C GLU A 136 -7.65 -18.34 -18.50
N LYS A 137 -6.56 -19.05 -18.83
CA LYS A 137 -5.85 -19.91 -17.87
C LYS A 137 -5.24 -19.11 -16.73
N LEU A 138 -4.65 -17.95 -17.02
CA LEU A 138 -4.09 -17.05 -16.00
C LEU A 138 -5.18 -16.58 -15.03
N LYS A 139 -6.35 -16.13 -15.53
CA LYS A 139 -7.50 -15.78 -14.68
C LYS A 139 -7.89 -16.93 -13.78
N LYS A 140 -8.05 -18.14 -14.34
CA LYS A 140 -8.39 -19.33 -13.56
C LYS A 140 -7.32 -19.64 -12.51
N GLY A 141 -6.04 -19.50 -12.84
CA GLY A 141 -4.93 -19.69 -11.89
C GLY A 141 -4.90 -18.67 -10.76
N LEU A 142 -5.17 -17.39 -11.05
CA LEU A 142 -5.34 -16.36 -10.02
C LEU A 142 -6.50 -16.74 -9.07
N GLU A 143 -7.62 -17.23 -9.61
CA GLU A 143 -8.78 -17.68 -8.82
C GLU A 143 -8.53 -18.98 -8.01
N LEU A 144 -7.37 -19.61 -8.15
CA LEU A 144 -6.89 -20.73 -7.33
C LEU A 144 -6.02 -20.29 -6.14
N ILE A 145 -5.61 -19.02 -6.04
CA ILE A 145 -4.75 -18.53 -4.96
C ILE A 145 -5.49 -18.59 -3.62
N ARG A 146 -4.89 -19.26 -2.63
CA ARG A 146 -5.42 -19.39 -1.25
C ARG A 146 -4.34 -19.05 -0.24
N ASP A 147 -4.67 -18.18 0.71
CA ASP A 147 -3.86 -17.79 1.86
C ASP A 147 -2.38 -17.48 1.52
N PHE A 148 -2.15 -16.88 0.35
CA PHE A 148 -0.82 -16.59 -0.15
C PHE A 148 -0.35 -15.22 0.35
N ASP A 149 0.79 -15.14 1.03
CA ASP A 149 1.31 -13.90 1.62
C ASP A 149 2.67 -13.48 1.05
N ALA A 150 3.18 -14.22 0.06
CA ALA A 150 4.51 -14.07 -0.53
C ALA A 150 5.62 -14.02 0.53
N ASN A 151 5.57 -14.91 1.53
CA ASN A 151 6.53 -15.00 2.64
C ASN A 151 6.60 -13.70 3.46
N GLY A 152 5.43 -13.15 3.79
CA GLY A 152 5.31 -11.96 4.64
C GLY A 152 5.45 -10.60 3.93
N VAL A 153 5.43 -10.57 2.59
CA VAL A 153 5.42 -9.31 1.82
C VAL A 153 4.09 -8.58 1.97
N MET A 154 2.99 -9.29 2.13
CA MET A 154 1.64 -8.72 2.25
C MET A 154 0.78 -9.54 3.21
N ALA A 155 -0.42 -9.05 3.53
CA ALA A 155 -1.41 -9.90 4.20
C ALA A 155 -1.77 -11.10 3.31
N PRO A 156 -2.08 -12.29 3.88
CA PRO A 156 -2.50 -13.44 3.09
C PRO A 156 -3.69 -13.10 2.20
N VAL A 157 -3.58 -13.40 0.91
CA VAL A 157 -4.62 -13.17 -0.09
C VAL A 157 -5.28 -14.47 -0.54
N THR A 158 -6.60 -14.42 -0.69
CA THR A 158 -7.41 -15.49 -1.28
C THR A 158 -8.27 -14.91 -2.39
N ILE A 159 -7.97 -15.28 -3.64
CA ILE A 159 -8.66 -14.75 -4.82
C ILE A 159 -9.65 -15.79 -5.33
N THR A 160 -10.89 -15.39 -5.55
CA THR A 160 -11.97 -16.25 -6.03
C THR A 160 -12.71 -15.59 -7.18
N SER A 161 -13.55 -16.33 -7.91
CA SER A 161 -14.36 -15.74 -8.99
C SER A 161 -15.33 -14.63 -8.52
N SER A 162 -15.70 -14.64 -7.23
CA SER A 162 -16.54 -13.61 -6.61
C SER A 162 -15.76 -12.52 -5.87
N ASP A 163 -14.46 -12.72 -5.66
CA ASP A 163 -13.59 -11.78 -4.93
C ASP A 163 -12.22 -11.70 -5.60
N HIS A 164 -12.02 -10.65 -6.39
CA HIS A 164 -10.72 -10.31 -6.99
C HIS A 164 -9.89 -9.33 -6.15
N GLN A 165 -10.35 -8.95 -4.95
CA GLN A 165 -9.59 -8.12 -4.00
C GLN A 165 -8.60 -8.95 -3.19
N GLY A 166 -8.96 -10.19 -2.84
CA GLY A 166 -8.09 -11.09 -2.09
C GLY A 166 -8.30 -11.08 -0.57
N GLY A 167 -9.37 -10.48 -0.06
CA GLY A 167 -9.68 -10.38 1.38
C GLY A 167 -9.49 -8.99 1.99
N GLY A 168 -8.75 -8.08 1.33
CA GLY A 168 -8.77 -6.65 1.66
C GLY A 168 -8.16 -6.26 3.01
N LYS A 169 -7.30 -7.10 3.59
CA LYS A 169 -6.64 -6.81 4.87
C LYS A 169 -5.58 -5.72 4.72
N THR A 170 -5.55 -4.82 5.70
CA THR A 170 -4.52 -3.78 5.86
C THR A 170 -4.13 -3.68 7.32
N ARG A 171 -3.10 -2.90 7.65
CA ARG A 171 -2.75 -2.56 9.03
C ARG A 171 -2.32 -1.11 9.14
N ILE A 172 -2.16 -0.60 10.35
CA ILE A 172 -1.58 0.73 10.58
C ILE A 172 -0.11 0.57 10.94
N ALA A 173 0.73 1.38 10.29
CA ALA A 173 2.13 1.53 10.63
C ALA A 173 2.42 2.98 11.06
N GLU A 174 3.30 3.14 12.03
CA GLU A 174 3.79 4.42 12.52
C GLU A 174 5.27 4.60 12.13
N TRP A 175 5.64 5.81 11.75
CA TRP A 175 7.02 6.16 11.48
C TRP A 175 7.80 6.35 12.80
N ASP A 176 8.82 5.52 13.02
CA ASP A 176 9.62 5.53 14.26
C ASP A 176 10.82 6.48 14.21
N GLY A 177 11.04 7.16 13.08
CA GLY A 177 12.23 7.99 12.82
C GLY A 177 13.17 7.41 11.77
N GLU A 178 13.09 6.11 11.54
CA GLU A 178 13.96 5.37 10.64
C GLU A 178 13.19 4.42 9.72
N LYS A 179 12.15 3.76 10.22
CA LYS A 179 11.33 2.83 9.46
C LYS A 179 9.86 2.95 9.85
N TRP A 180 9.02 2.36 9.01
CA TRP A 180 7.62 2.17 9.31
C TRP A 180 7.48 0.92 10.18
N ALA A 181 6.98 1.10 11.40
CA ALA A 181 6.75 0.03 12.36
C ALA A 181 5.23 -0.25 12.45
N PRO A 182 4.78 -1.49 12.21
CA PRO A 182 3.39 -1.87 12.40
C PRO A 182 2.96 -1.67 13.86
N ILE A 183 1.81 -1.05 14.07
CA ILE A 183 1.21 -0.84 15.41
C ILE A 183 -0.14 -1.58 15.56
N THR A 184 -0.62 -2.22 14.50
CA THR A 184 -1.77 -3.13 14.52
C THR A 184 -1.46 -4.40 13.72
N ASP A 185 -2.25 -5.44 13.96
CA ASP A 185 -2.28 -6.63 13.11
C ASP A 185 -2.97 -6.34 11.77
N TRP A 186 -2.86 -7.29 10.84
CA TRP A 186 -3.58 -7.28 9.57
C TRP A 186 -5.06 -7.55 9.78
N GLU A 187 -5.92 -6.60 9.42
CA GLU A 187 -7.36 -6.72 9.55
C GLU A 187 -8.11 -6.16 8.33
N ALA A 188 -9.32 -6.68 8.11
CA ALA A 188 -10.26 -6.15 7.14
C ALA A 188 -11.44 -5.53 7.92
N ALA A 189 -11.47 -4.20 7.99
CA ALA A 189 -12.52 -3.49 8.71
C ALA A 189 -13.79 -3.34 7.86
N HIS A 190 -14.95 -3.38 8.53
CA HIS A 190 -16.27 -3.08 7.92
C HIS A 190 -16.60 -3.91 6.66
N THR A 191 -16.18 -5.18 6.62
CA THR A 191 -16.31 -6.06 5.46
C THR A 191 -17.73 -6.10 4.89
N GLU A 192 -18.76 -6.18 5.73
CA GLU A 192 -20.17 -6.19 5.27
C GLU A 192 -20.55 -4.90 4.51
N LEU A 193 -20.18 -3.73 5.05
CA LEU A 193 -20.47 -2.44 4.44
C LEU A 193 -19.69 -2.25 3.13
N VAL A 194 -18.41 -2.66 3.12
CA VAL A 194 -17.57 -2.62 1.92
C VAL A 194 -18.14 -3.50 0.83
N TRP A 195 -18.51 -4.75 1.13
CA TRP A 195 -19.10 -5.67 0.17
C TRP A 195 -20.47 -5.23 -0.33
N LYS A 196 -21.28 -4.59 0.53
CA LYS A 196 -22.54 -3.98 0.10
C LYS A 196 -22.27 -2.91 -0.97
N THR A 197 -21.35 -1.99 -0.71
CA THR A 197 -20.96 -0.93 -1.65
C THR A 197 -20.43 -1.53 -2.96
N ILE A 198 -19.54 -2.53 -2.88
CA ILE A 198 -19.01 -3.23 -4.07
C ILE A 198 -20.16 -3.79 -4.92
N LYS A 199 -21.08 -4.54 -4.33
CA LYS A 199 -22.20 -5.16 -5.04
C LYS A 199 -23.12 -4.13 -5.69
N GLU A 200 -23.44 -3.04 -4.98
CA GLU A 200 -24.26 -1.95 -5.51
C GLU A 200 -23.63 -1.30 -6.74
N HIS A 201 -22.35 -0.96 -6.65
CA HIS A 201 -21.62 -0.31 -7.74
C HIS A 201 -21.34 -1.26 -8.92
N SER A 202 -21.02 -2.53 -8.68
CA SER A 202 -20.87 -3.53 -9.74
C SER A 202 -22.19 -3.77 -10.49
N ALA A 203 -23.31 -3.87 -9.77
CA ALA A 203 -24.63 -4.03 -10.39
C ALA A 203 -25.03 -2.81 -11.23
N LYS A 204 -24.70 -1.59 -10.75
CA LYS A 204 -24.92 -0.36 -11.51
C LYS A 204 -24.09 -0.35 -12.80
N PHE A 205 -22.81 -0.67 -12.72
CA PHE A 205 -21.92 -0.73 -13.89
C PHE A 205 -22.43 -1.69 -14.97
N ILE A 206 -22.90 -2.89 -14.57
CA ILE A 206 -23.48 -3.86 -15.50
C ILE A 206 -24.70 -3.27 -16.22
N LYS A 207 -25.61 -2.61 -15.49
CA LYS A 207 -26.80 -1.99 -16.09
C LYS A 207 -26.47 -0.85 -17.06
N GLU A 208 -25.41 -0.10 -16.82
CA GLU A 208 -25.01 1.05 -17.65
C GLU A 208 -24.21 0.64 -18.90
N ASN A 209 -23.66 -0.58 -18.93
CA ASN A 209 -22.79 -1.07 -20.01
C ASN A 209 -23.32 -2.37 -20.66
N GLN A 210 -24.61 -2.67 -20.47
CA GLN A 210 -25.38 -3.66 -21.24
C GLN A 210 -26.13 -2.97 -22.37
#